data_AF-A0A535T9V7-F1
#
_entry.id   AF-A0A535T9V7-F1
#
_cell.length_a   1.000
_cell.length_b   1.000
_cell.length_c   1.000
_cell.angle_alpha   90.00
_cell.angle_beta   90.00
_cell.angle_gamma   90.00
#
_symmetry.space_group_name_H-M   'P 1'
#
loop_
_entity.id
_entity.type
_entity.pdbx_description
1 polymer ?
#
loop_
_entity_poly.entity_id
_entity_poly.type
_entity_poly.pdbx_seq_one_letter_code
_entity_poly.pdbx_strand_id
1 'polypeptide(L)'
;MSVRVVSAVRLVQQRSIVVLIALLVALAGLIEIIRPGAVNASWVSNILEFAAPLGILAAGQTLVVITGGIDLSVANVATAAAYIMASQAPYG
;
A
#
# COMPACT_ATOMS: atom_id res chain seq x y z
N MET A 1 20.49 22.08 6.36
CA MET A 1 19.77 21.01 5.63
C MET A 1 19.73 21.40 4.16
N SER A 2 20.33 20.62 3.26
CA SER A 2 20.58 21.04 1.88
C SER A 2 19.28 21.27 1.10
N VAL A 3 19.19 22.39 0.37
CA VAL A 3 17.99 22.84 -0.38
C VAL A 3 17.43 21.73 -1.28
N ARG A 4 18.30 20.85 -1.81
CA ARG A 4 17.95 19.68 -2.62
C ARG A 4 17.04 18.67 -1.90
N VAL A 5 17.29 18.42 -0.62
CA VAL A 5 16.49 17.49 0.21
C VAL A 5 15.10 18.07 0.44
N VAL A 6 15.01 19.38 0.70
CA VAL A 6 13.72 20.06 0.91
C VAL A 6 12.87 20.04 -0.36
N SER A 7 13.47 20.27 -1.53
CA SER A 7 12.77 20.18 -2.81
C SER A 7 12.31 18.76 -3.16
N ALA A 8 13.10 17.73 -2.83
CA ALA A 8 12.70 16.34 -3.01
C ALA A 8 11.51 15.97 -2.12
N VAL A 9 11.55 16.36 -0.84
CA VAL A 9 10.44 16.15 0.11
C VAL A 9 9.16 16.86 -0.37
N ARG A 10 9.28 18.09 -0.90
CA ARG A 10 8.14 18.81 -1.48
C ARG A 10 7.54 18.12 -2.69
N LEU A 11 8.38 17.56 -3.56
CA LEU A 11 7.93 16.80 -4.72
C LEU A 11 7.20 15.51 -4.30
N VAL A 12 7.69 14.85 -3.25
CA VAL A 12 7.06 13.69 -2.62
C VAL A 12 5.69 14.05 -2.05
N GLN A 13 5.56 15.20 -1.38
CA GLN A 13 4.28 15.65 -0.82
C GLN A 13 3.28 16.12 -1.88
N GLN A 14 3.74 16.75 -2.97
CA GLN A 14 2.86 17.30 -4.00
C GLN A 14 2.44 16.27 -5.07
N ARG A 15 3.23 15.20 -5.26
CA ARG A 15 2.99 14.17 -6.28
C ARG A 15 3.12 12.77 -5.71
N SER A 16 2.54 12.54 -4.53
CA SER A 16 2.60 11.27 -3.80
C SER A 16 2.23 10.08 -4.70
N ILE A 17 1.20 10.22 -5.54
CA ILE A 17 0.77 9.15 -6.43
C ILE A 17 1.82 8.78 -7.48
N VAL A 18 2.51 9.77 -8.07
CA VAL A 18 3.56 9.53 -9.07
C VAL A 18 4.75 8.84 -8.42
N VAL A 19 5.09 9.25 -7.20
CA VAL A 19 6.20 8.67 -6.42
C VAL A 19 5.89 7.23 -6.04
N LEU A 20 4.66 6.94 -5.59
CA LEU A 20 4.24 5.57 -5.23
C LEU A 20 4.20 4.65 -6.46
N ILE A 21 3.73 5.13 -7.61
CA ILE A 21 3.75 4.36 -8.87
C ILE A 21 5.19 4.11 -9.31
N ALA A 22 6.05 5.14 -9.27
CA ALA A 22 7.46 4.98 -9.63
C ALA A 22 8.17 3.98 -8.69
N LEU A 23 7.86 4.01 -7.40
CA LEU A 23 8.38 3.07 -6.42
C LEU A 23 7.90 1.64 -6.71
N LEU A 24 6.62 1.45 -7.02
CA LEU A 24 6.06 0.15 -7.39
C LEU A 24 6.77 -0.43 -8.62
N VAL A 25 6.93 0.38 -9.68
CA VAL A 25 7.61 -0.04 -10.91
C VAL A 25 9.08 -0.35 -10.64
N ALA A 26 9.77 0.44 -9.82
CA ALA A 26 11.15 0.19 -9.43
C ALA A 26 11.31 -1.13 -8.66
N LEU A 27 10.42 -1.41 -7.71
CA LEU A 27 10.43 -2.66 -6.94
C LEU A 27 10.07 -3.87 -7.81
N ALA A 28 9.07 -3.75 -8.68
CA ALA A 28 8.73 -4.80 -9.65
C ALA A 28 9.90 -5.10 -10.59
N GLY A 29 10.55 -4.06 -11.11
CA GLY A 29 11.75 -4.20 -11.95
C GLY A 29 12.92 -4.85 -11.20
N LEU A 30 13.14 -4.49 -9.93
CA LEU A 30 14.15 -5.13 -9.10
C LEU A 30 13.86 -6.62 -8.89
N ILE A 31 12.60 -7.00 -8.63
CA ILE A 31 12.19 -8.39 -8.50
C ILE A 31 12.46 -9.15 -9.80
N GLU A 32 12.12 -8.57 -10.94
CA GLU A 32 12.35 -9.19 -12.26
C GLU A 32 13.86 -9.35 -12.57
N ILE A 33 14.70 -8.40 -12.16
CA ILE A 33 16.17 -8.50 -12.29
C ILE A 33 16.72 -9.64 -11.42
N ILE A 34 16.25 -9.76 -10.18
CA ILE A 34 16.73 -10.79 -9.24
C ILE A 34 16.21 -12.18 -9.63
N ARG A 35 14.95 -12.27 -10.08
CA ARG A 35 14.29 -13.52 -10.47
C ARG A 35 13.51 -13.30 -11.78
N PRO A 36 14.17 -13.49 -12.94
CA PRO A 36 13.52 -13.35 -14.23
C PRO A 36 12.28 -14.23 -14.37
N GLY A 37 11.19 -13.67 -14.91
CA GLY A 37 9.88 -14.30 -15.04
C GLY A 37 9.01 -14.26 -13.77
N ALA A 38 9.47 -13.63 -12.69
CA ALA A 38 8.69 -13.48 -11.46
C ALA A 38 7.54 -12.49 -11.64
N VAL A 39 7.73 -11.40 -12.40
CA VAL A 39 6.68 -10.43 -12.71
C VAL A 39 5.87 -10.93 -13.90
N ASN A 40 4.80 -11.66 -13.61
CA ASN A 40 3.87 -12.21 -14.60
C ASN A 40 2.42 -11.91 -14.21
N ALA A 41 1.46 -12.28 -15.07
CA ALA A 41 0.04 -12.01 -14.86
C ALA A 41 -0.48 -12.56 -13.52
N SER A 42 -0.05 -13.76 -13.11
CA SER A 42 -0.45 -14.36 -11.83
C SER A 42 0.12 -13.58 -10.64
N TRP A 43 1.36 -13.12 -10.71
CA TRP A 43 1.95 -12.27 -9.68
C TRP A 43 1.20 -10.93 -9.53
N VAL A 44 0.84 -10.31 -10.66
CA VAL A 44 0.03 -9.08 -10.67
C VAL A 44 -1.33 -9.34 -10.04
N SER A 45 -2.03 -10.41 -10.44
CA SER A 45 -3.32 -10.77 -9.86
C SER A 45 -3.23 -10.98 -8.35
N ASN A 46 -2.24 -11.74 -7.88
CA ASN A 46 -2.04 -11.96 -6.45
C ASN A 46 -1.83 -10.64 -5.70
N ILE A 47 -1.02 -9.72 -6.24
CA ILE A 47 -0.82 -8.41 -5.62
C ILE A 47 -2.12 -7.61 -5.56
N LEU A 48 -2.90 -7.61 -6.63
CA LEU A 48 -4.18 -6.90 -6.66
C LEU A 48 -5.19 -7.51 -5.68
N GLU A 49 -5.21 -8.83 -5.53
CA GLU A 49 -6.05 -9.53 -4.54
C GLU A 49 -5.70 -9.13 -3.11
N PHE A 50 -4.41 -9.04 -2.76
CA PHE A 50 -3.98 -8.55 -1.45
C PHE A 50 -4.19 -7.03 -1.27
N ALA A 51 -4.04 -6.24 -2.34
CA ALA A 51 -4.14 -4.78 -2.29
C ALA A 51 -5.59 -4.27 -2.30
N ALA A 52 -6.54 -5.00 -2.90
CA ALA A 52 -7.93 -4.55 -3.04
C ALA A 52 -8.60 -4.25 -1.69
N PRO A 53 -8.52 -5.11 -0.66
CA PRO A 53 -9.04 -4.80 0.67
C PRO A 53 -8.37 -3.56 1.29
N LEU A 54 -7.04 -3.42 1.12
CA LEU A 54 -6.29 -2.27 1.63
C LEU A 54 -6.72 -0.96 0.95
N GLY A 55 -7.01 -0.98 -0.34
CA GLY A 55 -7.53 0.16 -1.08
C GLY A 55 -8.92 0.60 -0.60
N ILE A 56 -9.81 -0.36 -0.32
CA ILE A 56 -11.13 -0.07 0.26
C ILE A 56 -10.98 0.56 1.65
N LEU A 57 -10.11 0.00 2.50
CA LEU A 57 -9.83 0.54 3.84
C LEU A 57 -9.23 1.95 3.77
N ALA A 58 -8.32 2.23 2.83
CA ALA A 58 -7.74 3.56 2.64
C ALA A 58 -8.80 4.59 2.21
N ALA A 59 -9.73 4.21 1.33
CA ALA A 59 -10.86 5.07 0.96
C ALA A 59 -11.78 5.34 2.16
N GLY A 60 -12.08 4.32 2.96
CA GLY A 60 -12.84 4.46 4.21
C GLY A 60 -12.15 5.38 5.23
N GLN A 61 -10.85 5.20 5.46
CA GLN A 61 -10.07 6.07 6.35
C GLN A 61 -10.08 7.52 5.86
N THR A 62 -10.01 7.74 4.55
CA THR A 62 -10.12 9.09 3.97
C THR A 62 -11.48 9.70 4.27
N LEU A 63 -12.57 8.93 4.12
CA LEU A 63 -13.92 9.38 4.47
C LEU A 63 -14.03 9.76 5.95
N VAL A 64 -13.44 8.97 6.85
CA VAL A 64 -13.44 9.24 8.30
C VAL A 64 -12.66 10.51 8.63
N VAL A 65 -11.51 10.73 8.00
CA VAL A 65 -10.72 11.95 8.20
C VAL A 65 -11.48 13.20 7.73
N ILE A 66 -12.16 13.15 6.57
CA ILE A 66 -12.93 14.31 6.10
C ILE A 66 -14.20 14.58 6.94
N THR A 67 -14.74 13.58 7.63
CA THR A 67 -15.86 13.77 8.58
C THR A 67 -15.40 14.20 9.98
N GLY A 68 -14.10 14.40 10.20
CA GLY A 68 -13.53 14.86 11.47
C GLY A 68 -13.14 13.74 12.45
N GLY A 69 -13.23 12.47 12.02
CA GLY A 69 -12.65 11.35 12.75
C GLY A 69 -11.15 11.27 12.49
N ILE A 70 -10.34 11.72 13.44
CA ILE A 70 -8.86 11.53 13.40
C ILE A 70 -8.48 10.19 14.06
N ASP A 71 -9.47 9.41 14.49
CA ASP A 71 -9.25 8.14 15.17
C ASP A 71 -8.70 7.07 14.20
N LEU A 72 -7.68 6.35 14.67
CA LEU A 72 -7.03 5.25 13.96
C LEU A 72 -7.71 3.90 14.26
N SER A 73 -8.85 3.89 14.96
CA SER A 73 -9.58 2.68 15.32
C SER A 73 -10.00 1.82 14.13
N VAL A 74 -10.29 2.40 12.95
CA VAL A 74 -10.60 1.63 11.73
C VAL A 74 -9.45 0.74 11.31
N ALA A 75 -8.21 1.25 11.36
CA ALA A 75 -7.03 0.45 11.04
C ALA A 75 -6.84 -0.68 12.05
N ASN A 76 -6.99 -0.39 13.35
CA ASN A 76 -6.86 -1.38 14.41
C ASN A 76 -7.92 -2.49 14.30
N VAL A 77 -9.18 -2.14 14.02
CA VAL A 77 -10.27 -3.10 13.81
C VAL A 77 -10.02 -3.96 12.58
N ALA A 78 -9.56 -3.36 11.47
CA ALA A 78 -9.21 -4.09 10.27
C ALA A 78 -8.06 -5.09 10.51
N THR A 79 -7.02 -4.70 11.24
CA THR A 79 -5.92 -5.60 11.61
C THR A 79 -6.40 -6.72 12.53
N ALA A 80 -7.22 -6.44 13.53
CA ALA A 80 -7.78 -7.45 14.41
C ALA A 80 -8.66 -8.45 13.63
N ALA A 81 -9.50 -7.97 12.72
CA ALA A 81 -10.32 -8.81 11.86
C ALA A 81 -9.45 -9.68 10.94
N ALA A 82 -8.41 -9.11 10.32
CA ALA A 82 -7.48 -9.86 9.48
C ALA A 82 -6.76 -10.97 10.28
N TYR A 83 -6.31 -10.66 11.50
CA TYR A 83 -5.65 -11.64 12.37
C TYR A 83 -6.59 -12.79 12.77
N ILE A 84 -7.83 -12.47 13.16
CA ILE A 84 -8.83 -13.49 13.50
C ILE A 84 -9.12 -14.35 12.27
N MET A 85 -9.36 -13.75 11.10
CA MET A 85 -9.64 -14.49 9.87
C MET A 85 -8.47 -15.40 9.46
N ALA A 86 -7.23 -14.93 9.57
CA ALA A 86 -6.05 -15.75 9.35
C ALA A 86 -5.98 -16.93 10.34
N SER A 87 -6.28 -16.69 11.62
CA SER A 87 -6.29 -17.76 12.64
C SER A 87 -7.34 -18.85 12.38
N GLN A 88 -8.41 -18.52 11.65
CA GLN A 88 -9.45 -19.47 11.27
C GLN A 88 -9.24 -20.05 9.86
N ALA A 89 -8.23 -19.59 9.13
CA ALA A 89 -7.94 -20.10 7.80
C ALA A 89 -7.36 -21.52 7.90
N PRO A 90 -7.73 -22.45 7.01
CA PRO A 90 -7.29 -23.85 7.07
C PRO A 90 -5.76 -24.07 7.05
N TYR A 91 -4.99 -23.05 6.67
CA TYR A 91 -3.55 -23.15 6.44
C TYR A 91 -2.70 -22.14 7.21
N GLY A 92 -3.29 -21.30 8.07
CA GLY A 92 -2.58 -20.32 8.93
C GLY A 92 -1.87 -19.21 8.18
#